data_AF-A0A847II22-F1
#
_entry.id   AF-A0A847II22-F1
#
_cell.length_a   1.000
_cell.length_b   1.000
_cell.length_c   1.000
_cell.angle_alpha   90.00
_cell.angle_beta   90.00
_cell.angle_gamma   90.00
#
_symmetry.space_group_name_H-M   'P 1'
#
loop_
_entity.id
_entity.type
_entity.pdbx_description
1 polymer ?
#
loop_
_entity_poly.entity_id
_entity_poly.type
_entity_poly.pdbx_seq_one_letter_code
_entity_poly.pdbx_strand_id
1 'polypeptide(L)'
;APDDPRGLSATGGLPYFGGPGNNYSMHGIAEIVARARRTPGSFGLVAANGGLLSKYSVGVYSTEPVAWRPSTSAGIQRELDAVPSVRVAHYPDGTAVIESFVVIDPDGDRPAATVIGRLPDHSRFVAAVDDPDLLALMVGDSDPVGTTVYARGTANQNFVALTRAALDARHPVPTVGFADEYQHLIVKRDGHVLEVTINRPEARNAMSPVTNAELDAVFDAYFADPDLWVAILTGAGDKAFSSGNDLAASSTAGGLSVPVNGFGGLTSRREMPKPVIAAVNGYALGGGLEVALACHVIVADEGASFGLPEVKVGLVAAAGGLVRLPRVVPPALARDMILTGRRLDAAEALAHGLVSRVAPTGDVMNAARAVAREIVAASPVAVRSSIAAMATAEAEPDAVQATLDSMAVLDTVLVSEDFREGLTAFLEKREPQWKGH
;
A
#
# COMPACT_ATOMS: atom_id res chain seq x y z
N ALA A 1 11.92 -1.57 -50.91
CA ALA A 1 11.61 -0.99 -52.22
C ALA A 1 10.90 -2.05 -53.06
N PRO A 2 10.04 -1.68 -54.04
CA PRO A 2 9.25 -2.62 -54.85
C PRO A 2 10.07 -3.66 -55.67
N ASP A 3 11.39 -3.50 -55.72
CA ASP A 3 12.31 -4.12 -56.66
C ASP A 3 13.52 -4.81 -55.99
N ASP A 4 13.47 -5.11 -54.69
CA ASP A 4 14.47 -5.99 -54.04
C ASP A 4 14.08 -7.48 -54.16
N PRO A 5 14.85 -8.32 -54.88
CA PRO A 5 14.54 -9.74 -55.11
C PRO A 5 14.66 -10.64 -53.87
N ARG A 6 15.16 -10.12 -52.73
CA ARG A 6 15.23 -10.84 -51.44
C ARG A 6 14.02 -10.58 -50.56
N GLY A 7 13.11 -9.67 -50.95
CA GLY A 7 11.96 -9.29 -50.14
C GLY A 7 12.37 -8.82 -48.75
N LEU A 8 13.22 -7.79 -48.66
CA LEU A 8 13.58 -7.26 -47.34
C LEU A 8 12.40 -6.50 -46.72
N SER A 9 11.90 -7.06 -45.62
CA SER A 9 11.13 -6.34 -44.62
C SER A 9 11.98 -5.19 -44.11
N ALA A 10 11.47 -3.96 -44.19
CA ALA A 10 11.96 -2.88 -43.37
C ALA A 10 11.69 -3.25 -41.90
N THR A 11 12.67 -3.86 -41.22
CA THR A 11 12.70 -3.80 -39.76
C THR A 11 12.98 -2.35 -39.43
N GLY A 12 11.91 -1.61 -39.11
CA GLY A 12 11.99 -0.25 -38.58
C GLY A 12 13.09 -0.17 -37.52
N GLY A 13 13.90 0.87 -37.62
CA GLY A 13 15.23 0.96 -37.03
C GLY A 13 15.30 0.61 -35.54
N LEU A 14 16.47 0.12 -35.13
CA LEU A 14 16.87 -0.14 -33.74
C LEU A 14 16.37 0.98 -32.81
N PRO A 15 15.25 0.80 -32.08
CA PRO A 15 14.93 1.74 -31.04
C PRO A 15 15.84 1.34 -29.90
N TYR A 16 16.74 2.24 -29.53
CA TYR A 16 17.57 2.13 -28.35
C TYR A 16 16.73 1.88 -27.07
N PHE A 17 15.39 2.04 -27.15
CA PHE A 17 14.40 1.59 -26.18
C PHE A 17 13.14 1.03 -26.88
N GLY A 18 12.87 -0.27 -26.72
CA GLY A 18 11.51 -0.84 -26.85
C GLY A 18 11.02 -1.29 -28.23
N GLY A 19 11.91 -1.55 -29.21
CA GLY A 19 11.51 -2.22 -30.47
C GLY A 19 11.93 -3.69 -30.56
N PRO A 20 11.36 -4.45 -31.53
CA PRO A 20 11.84 -5.79 -31.85
C PRO A 20 13.28 -5.69 -32.36
N GLY A 21 14.23 -6.37 -31.72
CA GLY A 21 15.66 -6.23 -32.04
C GLY A 21 16.39 -5.15 -31.23
N ASN A 22 15.80 -4.64 -30.15
CA ASN A 22 16.55 -3.84 -29.19
C ASN A 22 17.68 -4.68 -28.55
N ASN A 23 18.76 -4.02 -28.08
CA ASN A 23 19.91 -4.70 -27.47
C ASN A 23 19.52 -5.57 -26.26
N TYR A 24 18.45 -5.25 -25.53
CA TYR A 24 17.95 -6.06 -24.42
C TYR A 24 17.35 -7.39 -24.86
N SER A 25 16.77 -7.48 -26.06
CA SER A 25 16.13 -8.70 -26.59
C SER A 25 17.06 -9.59 -27.42
N MET A 26 18.26 -9.09 -27.74
CA MET A 26 19.20 -9.76 -28.65
C MET A 26 19.60 -11.17 -28.20
N HIS A 27 19.75 -11.40 -26.89
CA HIS A 27 20.04 -12.73 -26.36
C HIS A 27 18.90 -13.73 -26.65
N GLY A 28 17.65 -13.31 -26.44
CA GLY A 28 16.47 -14.12 -26.76
C GLY A 28 16.34 -14.40 -28.25
N ILE A 29 16.64 -13.41 -29.10
CA ILE A 29 16.67 -13.58 -30.57
C ILE A 29 17.75 -14.59 -30.97
N ALA A 30 18.96 -14.47 -30.44
CA ALA A 30 20.05 -15.38 -30.75
C ALA A 30 19.71 -16.84 -30.41
N GLU A 31 19.15 -17.07 -29.22
CA GLU A 31 18.73 -18.42 -28.79
C GLU A 31 17.57 -18.95 -29.63
N ILE A 32 16.55 -18.13 -29.92
CA ILE A 32 15.44 -18.53 -30.77
C ILE A 32 15.91 -18.89 -32.19
N VAL A 33 16.84 -18.12 -32.76
CA VAL A 33 17.43 -18.43 -34.08
C VAL A 33 18.18 -19.77 -34.04
N ALA A 34 18.93 -20.05 -32.97
CA ALA A 34 19.60 -21.34 -32.81
C ALA A 34 18.60 -22.50 -32.70
N ARG A 35 17.51 -22.34 -31.93
CA ARG A 35 16.43 -23.34 -31.81
C ARG A 35 15.70 -23.57 -33.14
N ALA A 36 15.31 -22.50 -33.84
CA ALA A 36 14.62 -22.59 -35.12
C ALA A 36 15.47 -23.30 -36.18
N ARG A 37 16.80 -23.10 -36.18
CA ARG A 37 17.73 -23.84 -37.05
C ARG A 37 17.85 -25.32 -36.70
N ARG A 38 17.75 -25.68 -35.42
CA ARG A 38 17.73 -27.09 -34.98
C ARG A 38 16.42 -27.80 -35.36
N THR A 39 15.33 -27.05 -35.47
CA THR A 39 14.00 -27.59 -35.80
C THR A 39 13.35 -26.78 -36.93
N PRO A 40 13.75 -27.01 -38.20
CA PRO A 40 13.17 -26.30 -39.34
C PRO A 40 11.65 -26.43 -39.41
N GLY A 41 10.97 -25.37 -39.84
CA GLY A 41 9.50 -25.30 -39.89
C GLY A 41 8.84 -24.92 -38.56
N SER A 42 9.61 -24.77 -37.48
CA SER A 42 9.11 -24.24 -36.21
C SER A 42 9.09 -22.70 -36.17
N PHE A 43 8.23 -22.16 -35.31
CA PHE A 43 8.18 -20.74 -35.00
C PHE A 43 8.75 -20.49 -33.60
N GLY A 44 9.62 -19.49 -33.50
CA GLY A 44 10.05 -18.94 -32.22
C GLY A 44 9.47 -17.55 -32.00
N LEU A 45 9.01 -17.30 -30.79
CA LEU A 45 8.49 -16.00 -30.36
C LEU A 45 9.52 -15.34 -29.44
N VAL A 46 9.90 -14.09 -29.74
CA VAL A 46 10.64 -13.23 -28.81
C VAL A 46 9.77 -12.03 -28.49
N ALA A 47 9.60 -11.74 -27.22
CA ALA A 47 8.86 -10.58 -26.76
C ALA A 47 9.74 -9.73 -25.84
N ALA A 48 9.64 -8.40 -25.96
CA ALA A 48 10.46 -7.47 -25.17
C ALA A 48 9.67 -6.23 -24.78
N ASN A 49 9.80 -5.83 -23.51
CA ASN A 49 9.17 -4.67 -22.92
C ASN A 49 10.18 -3.52 -22.76
N GLY A 50 9.82 -2.31 -23.18
CA GLY A 50 10.68 -1.13 -23.24
C GLY A 50 10.95 -0.40 -21.92
N GLY A 51 10.81 -1.05 -20.75
CA GLY A 51 11.11 -0.49 -19.42
C GLY A 51 10.08 0.54 -18.90
N LEU A 52 9.52 1.39 -19.78
CA LEU A 52 8.33 2.19 -19.53
C LEU A 52 7.14 1.54 -20.23
N LEU A 53 6.09 1.26 -19.45
CA LEU A 53 4.89 0.44 -19.70
C LEU A 53 4.12 0.62 -21.04
N SER A 54 4.52 1.52 -21.92
CA SER A 54 3.78 1.88 -23.14
C SER A 54 4.29 1.24 -24.43
N LYS A 55 5.39 0.47 -24.40
CA LYS A 55 5.93 -0.18 -25.62
C LYS A 55 6.31 -1.64 -25.37
N TYR A 56 5.53 -2.51 -25.99
CA TYR A 56 5.80 -3.94 -26.09
C TYR A 56 6.14 -4.28 -27.53
N SER A 57 7.20 -5.06 -27.71
CA SER A 57 7.65 -5.50 -29.03
C SER A 57 7.64 -7.02 -29.10
N VAL A 58 7.24 -7.54 -30.25
CA VAL A 58 7.17 -8.98 -30.51
C VAL A 58 7.82 -9.26 -31.86
N GLY A 59 8.69 -10.27 -31.89
CA GLY A 59 9.28 -10.84 -33.10
C GLY A 59 8.92 -12.31 -33.21
N VAL A 60 8.53 -12.74 -34.41
CA VAL A 60 8.31 -14.15 -34.74
C VAL A 60 9.38 -14.57 -35.74
N TYR A 61 10.13 -15.61 -35.41
CA TYR A 61 11.26 -16.11 -36.18
C TYR A 61 10.97 -17.51 -36.68
N SER A 62 11.29 -17.78 -37.94
CA SER A 62 11.19 -19.10 -38.56
C SER A 62 12.31 -19.23 -39.58
N THR A 63 12.80 -20.45 -39.81
CA THR A 63 13.71 -20.76 -40.92
C THR A 63 12.98 -20.96 -42.24
N GLU A 64 11.65 -21.07 -42.21
CA GLU A 64 10.81 -21.29 -43.39
C GLU A 64 9.87 -20.10 -43.58
N PRO A 65 9.84 -19.49 -44.78
CA PRO A 65 8.91 -18.42 -45.07
C PRO A 65 7.49 -18.97 -45.11
N VAL A 66 6.57 -18.29 -44.42
CA VAL A 66 5.14 -18.57 -44.50
C VAL A 66 4.40 -17.41 -45.13
N ALA A 67 3.33 -17.72 -45.84
CA ALA A 67 2.45 -16.72 -46.41
C ALA A 67 1.72 -15.98 -45.27
N TRP A 68 2.17 -14.76 -44.97
CA TRP A 68 1.48 -13.88 -44.03
C TRP A 68 0.15 -13.44 -44.61
N ARG A 69 -0.90 -13.54 -43.80
CA ARG A 69 -2.20 -12.93 -44.10
C ARG A 69 -2.32 -11.63 -43.32
N PRO A 70 -2.78 -10.53 -43.93
CA PRO A 70 -3.16 -9.36 -43.18
C PRO A 70 -4.18 -9.74 -42.11
N SER A 71 -3.86 -9.47 -40.86
CA SER A 71 -4.75 -9.67 -39.71
C SER A 71 -4.93 -8.32 -39.03
N THR A 72 -6.17 -7.98 -38.71
CA THR A 72 -6.44 -6.78 -37.92
C THR A 72 -6.27 -7.14 -36.45
N SER A 73 -5.43 -6.40 -35.73
CA SER A 73 -5.28 -6.61 -34.29
C SER A 73 -6.57 -6.34 -33.53
N ALA A 74 -7.56 -5.66 -34.11
CA ALA A 74 -8.82 -5.31 -33.44
C ALA A 74 -9.65 -6.52 -32.95
N GLY A 75 -9.55 -7.69 -33.60
CA GLY A 75 -10.17 -8.92 -33.10
C GLY A 75 -9.45 -9.44 -31.86
N ILE A 76 -8.14 -9.67 -32.01
CA ILE A 76 -7.25 -10.17 -30.95
C ILE A 76 -7.18 -9.20 -29.76
N GLN A 77 -7.18 -7.90 -30.01
CA GLN A 77 -7.18 -6.87 -28.97
C GLN A 77 -8.48 -6.91 -28.17
N ARG A 78 -9.64 -7.10 -28.80
CA ARG A 78 -10.90 -7.29 -28.07
C ARG A 78 -10.88 -8.57 -27.23
N GLU A 79 -10.26 -9.64 -27.73
CA GLU A 79 -10.06 -10.86 -26.95
C GLU A 79 -9.14 -10.62 -25.76
N LEU A 80 -8.02 -9.91 -25.94
CA LEU A 80 -7.08 -9.54 -24.88
C LEU A 80 -7.69 -8.60 -23.85
N ASP A 81 -8.44 -7.58 -24.29
CA ASP A 81 -9.14 -6.63 -23.41
C ASP A 81 -10.25 -7.33 -22.60
N ALA A 82 -10.76 -8.45 -23.10
CA ALA A 82 -11.73 -9.28 -22.39
C ALA A 82 -11.08 -10.28 -21.41
N VAL A 83 -9.76 -10.49 -21.48
CA VAL A 83 -9.04 -11.33 -20.51
C VAL A 83 -9.02 -10.59 -19.16
N PRO A 84 -9.44 -11.24 -18.06
CA PRO A 84 -9.35 -10.63 -16.73
C PRO A 84 -7.91 -10.20 -16.43
N SER A 85 -7.76 -8.97 -15.92
CA SER A 85 -6.46 -8.53 -15.46
C SER A 85 -5.99 -9.44 -14.32
N VAL A 86 -4.74 -9.89 -14.39
CA VAL A 86 -4.16 -10.67 -13.30
C VAL A 86 -3.74 -9.71 -12.22
N ARG A 87 -4.31 -9.91 -11.02
CA ARG A 87 -3.98 -9.09 -9.86
C ARG A 87 -2.50 -9.22 -9.54
N VAL A 88 -1.83 -8.08 -9.38
CA VAL A 88 -0.45 -8.03 -8.88
C VAL A 88 -0.48 -7.93 -7.36
N ALA A 89 0.11 -8.90 -6.69
CA ALA A 89 0.38 -8.87 -5.26
C ALA A 89 1.66 -8.04 -5.02
N HIS A 90 1.47 -6.82 -4.53
CA HIS A 90 2.58 -5.95 -4.14
C HIS A 90 3.25 -6.40 -2.84
N TYR A 91 2.52 -7.12 -1.98
CA TYR A 91 2.98 -7.62 -0.70
C TYR A 91 2.61 -9.11 -0.55
N PRO A 92 3.26 -10.00 -1.32
CA PRO A 92 2.98 -11.43 -1.23
C PRO A 92 3.39 -11.96 0.15
N ASP A 93 2.58 -12.83 0.75
CA ASP A 93 2.99 -13.61 1.92
C ASP A 93 2.48 -15.04 1.76
N GLY A 94 3.31 -16.00 2.14
CA GLY A 94 2.97 -17.42 2.09
C GLY A 94 3.65 -18.17 0.96
N THR A 95 3.03 -19.30 0.60
CA THR A 95 3.57 -20.22 -0.41
C THR A 95 3.23 -19.73 -1.81
N ALA A 96 4.14 -19.88 -2.76
CA ALA A 96 3.97 -19.49 -4.16
C ALA A 96 4.65 -20.50 -5.10
N VAL A 97 4.41 -20.34 -6.40
CA VAL A 97 5.08 -21.11 -7.46
C VAL A 97 5.79 -20.15 -8.41
N ILE A 98 7.02 -20.48 -8.81
CA ILE A 98 7.76 -19.72 -9.83
C ILE A 98 7.08 -19.95 -11.20
N GLU A 99 6.62 -18.87 -11.84
CA GLU A 99 6.07 -18.93 -13.21
C GLU A 99 7.09 -18.50 -14.27
N SER A 100 8.01 -17.60 -13.91
CA SER A 100 9.08 -17.14 -14.78
C SER A 100 10.20 -16.52 -13.92
N PHE A 101 11.39 -16.39 -14.49
CA PHE A 101 12.55 -15.81 -13.81
C PHE A 101 13.51 -15.19 -14.83
N VAL A 102 14.37 -14.30 -14.33
CA VAL A 102 15.50 -13.73 -15.06
C VAL A 102 16.72 -13.83 -14.17
N VAL A 103 17.83 -14.29 -14.75
CA VAL A 103 19.16 -14.23 -14.14
C VAL A 103 19.98 -13.17 -14.87
N ILE A 104 20.64 -12.32 -14.10
CA ILE A 104 21.54 -11.27 -14.55
C ILE A 104 22.95 -11.73 -14.21
N ASP A 105 23.83 -11.71 -15.22
CA ASP A 105 25.25 -12.07 -15.09
C ASP A 105 25.46 -13.49 -14.50
N PRO A 106 24.90 -14.55 -15.12
CA PRO A 106 24.93 -15.91 -14.56
C PRO A 106 26.34 -16.47 -14.38
N ASP A 107 27.29 -16.06 -15.23
CA ASP A 107 28.70 -16.50 -15.20
C ASP A 107 29.62 -15.51 -14.46
N GLY A 108 29.08 -14.40 -13.93
CA GLY A 108 29.84 -13.35 -13.29
C GLY A 108 30.11 -13.60 -11.80
N ASP A 109 30.88 -12.70 -11.19
CA ASP A 109 31.25 -12.81 -9.77
C ASP A 109 30.06 -12.59 -8.82
N ARG A 110 28.96 -12.01 -9.31
CA ARG A 110 27.76 -11.67 -8.53
C ARG A 110 26.49 -11.85 -9.37
N PRO A 111 26.07 -13.11 -9.63
CA PRO A 111 24.80 -13.35 -10.30
C PRO A 111 23.65 -12.79 -9.46
N ALA A 112 22.68 -12.18 -10.12
CA ALA A 112 21.46 -11.71 -9.49
C ALA A 112 20.26 -12.34 -10.19
N ALA A 113 19.19 -12.64 -9.45
CA ALA A 113 17.98 -13.18 -10.07
C ALA A 113 16.72 -12.48 -9.57
N THR A 114 15.71 -12.49 -10.44
CA THR A 114 14.36 -11.98 -10.17
C THR A 114 13.36 -13.03 -10.61
N VAL A 115 12.36 -13.29 -9.79
CA VAL A 115 11.26 -14.20 -10.12
C VAL A 115 9.96 -13.45 -10.34
N ILE A 116 9.12 -14.03 -11.20
CA ILE A 116 7.68 -13.80 -11.23
C ILE A 116 7.04 -15.02 -10.58
N GLY A 117 6.47 -14.83 -9.39
CA GLY A 117 5.79 -15.88 -8.64
C GLY A 117 4.27 -15.74 -8.69
N ARG A 118 3.56 -16.86 -8.52
CA ARG A 118 2.09 -16.91 -8.41
C ARG A 118 1.68 -17.48 -7.05
N LEU A 119 0.76 -16.77 -6.39
CA LEU A 119 0.14 -17.15 -5.13
C LEU A 119 -1.06 -18.10 -5.36
N PRO A 120 -1.60 -18.75 -4.30
CA PRO A 120 -2.75 -19.64 -4.40
C PRO A 120 -4.02 -18.95 -4.89
N ASP A 121 -4.16 -17.64 -4.64
CA ASP A 121 -5.27 -16.81 -5.13
C ASP A 121 -5.11 -16.37 -6.60
N HIS A 122 -4.14 -16.94 -7.32
CA HIS A 122 -3.74 -16.63 -8.69
C HIS A 122 -3.16 -15.23 -8.92
N SER A 123 -2.96 -14.43 -7.86
CA SER A 123 -2.23 -13.17 -7.99
C SER A 123 -0.74 -13.42 -8.23
N ARG A 124 -0.10 -12.46 -8.91
CA ARG A 124 1.33 -12.55 -9.28
C ARG A 124 2.16 -11.50 -8.56
N PHE A 125 3.40 -11.82 -8.26
CA PHE A 125 4.35 -10.86 -7.69
C PHE A 125 5.69 -10.95 -8.40
N VAL A 126 6.48 -9.88 -8.28
CA VAL A 126 7.88 -9.84 -8.68
C VAL A 126 8.71 -9.79 -7.41
N ALA A 127 9.71 -10.65 -7.28
CA ALA A 127 10.60 -10.70 -6.11
C ALA A 127 12.06 -10.85 -6.55
N ALA A 128 12.97 -10.20 -5.82
CA ALA A 128 14.39 -10.45 -5.97
C ALA A 128 14.79 -11.72 -5.22
N VAL A 129 15.81 -12.40 -5.73
CA VAL A 129 16.34 -13.63 -5.15
C VAL A 129 17.65 -13.33 -4.45
N ASP A 130 17.66 -13.49 -3.13
CA ASP A 130 18.86 -13.41 -2.29
C ASP A 130 19.08 -14.70 -1.48
N ASP A 131 18.23 -15.71 -1.68
CA ASP A 131 18.43 -17.09 -1.27
C ASP A 131 19.45 -17.77 -2.19
N PRO A 132 20.64 -18.16 -1.70
CA PRO A 132 21.73 -18.71 -2.49
C PRO A 132 21.37 -20.06 -3.10
N ASP A 133 20.55 -20.87 -2.42
CA ASP A 133 20.15 -22.18 -2.93
C ASP A 133 19.17 -22.00 -4.10
N LEU A 134 18.26 -21.04 -3.97
CA LEU A 134 17.35 -20.65 -5.05
C LEU A 134 18.12 -20.05 -6.24
N LEU A 135 19.12 -19.20 -5.97
CA LEU A 135 19.96 -18.61 -7.01
C LEU A 135 20.79 -19.68 -7.73
N ALA A 136 21.36 -20.64 -7.00
CA ALA A 136 22.10 -21.76 -7.58
C ALA A 136 21.20 -22.63 -8.48
N LEU A 137 19.95 -22.86 -8.08
CA LEU A 137 18.96 -23.54 -8.92
C LEU A 137 18.72 -22.81 -10.24
N MET A 138 18.69 -21.47 -10.22
CA MET A 138 18.43 -20.64 -11.40
C MET A 138 19.62 -20.47 -12.34
N VAL A 139 20.84 -20.54 -11.80
CA VAL A 139 22.09 -20.46 -12.59
C VAL A 139 22.47 -21.84 -13.17
N GLY A 140 22.01 -22.93 -12.56
CA GLY A 140 22.28 -24.29 -13.02
C GLY A 140 21.45 -24.73 -14.24
N ASP A 141 21.63 -26.00 -14.64
CA ASP A 141 20.96 -26.60 -15.81
C ASP A 141 19.48 -26.99 -15.58
N SER A 142 18.95 -26.75 -14.39
CA SER A 142 17.57 -27.12 -14.03
C SER A 142 16.60 -25.99 -14.34
N ASP A 143 15.39 -26.32 -14.80
CA ASP A 143 14.33 -25.32 -14.99
C ASP A 143 13.63 -25.05 -13.64
N PRO A 144 13.77 -23.86 -13.04
CA PRO A 144 13.15 -23.54 -11.75
C PRO A 144 11.64 -23.27 -11.89
N VAL A 145 11.08 -23.15 -13.10
CA VAL A 145 9.64 -22.94 -13.29
C VAL A 145 8.84 -24.11 -12.72
N GLY A 146 7.77 -23.79 -11.99
CA GLY A 146 6.96 -24.78 -11.28
C GLY A 146 7.44 -25.09 -9.85
N THR A 147 8.62 -24.60 -9.46
CA THR A 147 9.15 -24.80 -8.10
C THR A 147 8.29 -24.07 -7.07
N THR A 148 7.96 -24.76 -5.97
CA THR A 148 7.31 -24.15 -4.81
C THR A 148 8.33 -23.33 -4.02
N VAL A 149 7.97 -22.09 -3.70
CA VAL A 149 8.78 -21.13 -2.94
C VAL A 149 7.93 -20.43 -1.89
N TYR A 150 8.57 -19.71 -0.98
CA TYR A 150 7.93 -18.88 0.03
C TYR A 150 8.23 -17.43 -0.26
N ALA A 151 7.20 -16.59 -0.29
CA ALA A 151 7.31 -15.17 -0.59
C ALA A 151 7.01 -14.32 0.65
N ARG A 152 7.67 -13.16 0.73
CA ARG A 152 7.39 -12.11 1.72
C ARG A 152 7.56 -10.74 1.08
N GLY A 153 6.53 -9.92 1.18
CA GLY A 153 6.56 -8.53 0.74
C GLY A 153 6.89 -7.56 1.87
N THR A 154 7.61 -6.50 1.53
CA THR A 154 7.87 -5.36 2.40
C THR A 154 7.54 -4.06 1.65
N ALA A 155 7.60 -2.92 2.35
CA ALA A 155 7.44 -1.59 1.77
C ALA A 155 8.24 -1.37 0.47
N ASN A 156 9.45 -1.94 0.41
CA ASN A 156 10.46 -1.61 -0.59
C ASN A 156 10.71 -2.74 -1.59
N GLN A 157 10.49 -3.99 -1.18
CA GLN A 157 10.90 -5.15 -1.95
C GLN A 157 10.15 -6.40 -1.54
N ASN A 158 9.98 -7.30 -2.51
CA ASN A 158 9.53 -8.66 -2.26
C ASN A 158 10.71 -9.62 -2.29
N PHE A 159 10.70 -10.54 -1.33
CA PHE A 159 11.70 -11.57 -1.15
C PHE A 159 11.10 -12.94 -1.41
N VAL A 160 11.94 -13.87 -1.82
CA VAL A 160 11.55 -15.26 -2.10
C VAL A 160 12.66 -16.21 -1.67
N ALA A 161 12.29 -17.37 -1.14
CA ALA A 161 13.23 -18.44 -0.80
C ALA A 161 12.62 -19.83 -1.05
N LEU A 162 13.46 -20.86 -1.18
CA LEU A 162 13.01 -22.25 -1.35
C LEU A 162 12.28 -22.78 -0.11
N THR A 163 12.62 -22.29 1.07
CA THR A 163 12.01 -22.71 2.33
C THR A 163 11.59 -21.51 3.18
N ARG A 164 10.54 -21.69 3.99
CA ARG A 164 10.11 -20.68 4.97
C ARG A 164 11.23 -20.34 5.96
N ALA A 165 11.99 -21.34 6.41
CA ALA A 165 13.10 -21.12 7.33
C ALA A 165 14.22 -20.25 6.73
N ALA A 166 14.57 -20.46 5.45
CA ALA A 166 15.54 -19.62 4.76
C ALA A 166 15.03 -18.18 4.58
N LEU A 167 13.74 -18.02 4.25
CA LEU A 167 13.09 -16.71 4.16
C LEU A 167 13.11 -15.99 5.51
N ASP A 168 12.70 -16.65 6.59
CA ASP A 168 12.63 -16.07 7.93
C ASP A 168 14.01 -15.74 8.50
N ALA A 169 15.03 -16.53 8.19
CA ALA A 169 16.40 -16.25 8.63
C ALA A 169 17.01 -15.03 7.95
N ARG A 170 16.67 -14.79 6.67
CA ARG A 170 17.17 -13.64 5.87
C ARG A 170 16.34 -12.39 6.06
N HIS A 171 15.02 -12.57 6.13
CA HIS A 171 14.01 -11.52 6.14
C HIS A 171 13.04 -11.76 7.29
N PRO A 172 13.47 -11.70 8.56
CA PRO A 172 12.63 -12.07 9.69
C PRO A 172 11.30 -11.31 9.67
N VAL A 173 10.22 -12.00 10.07
CA VAL A 173 8.93 -11.32 10.32
C VAL A 173 9.19 -10.31 11.43
N PRO A 174 8.89 -9.02 11.23
CA PRO A 174 8.97 -8.05 12.30
C PRO A 174 8.11 -8.52 13.48
N THR A 175 8.71 -8.67 14.66
CA THR A 175 7.95 -8.93 15.87
C THR A 175 6.97 -7.79 16.11
N VAL A 176 5.69 -8.11 16.22
CA VAL A 176 4.67 -7.12 16.56
C VAL A 176 4.86 -6.72 18.01
N GLY A 177 5.27 -5.48 18.22
CA GLY A 177 5.60 -4.94 19.54
C GLY A 177 6.17 -3.53 19.43
N PHE A 178 6.20 -2.82 20.55
CA PHE A 178 6.78 -1.49 20.59
C PHE A 178 8.29 -1.60 20.71
N ALA A 179 9.03 -0.83 19.92
CA ALA A 179 10.46 -0.66 20.09
C ALA A 179 10.76 0.09 21.40
N ASP A 180 11.95 -0.18 21.95
CA ASP A 180 12.45 0.55 23.14
C ASP A 180 12.72 2.03 22.81
N GLU A 181 13.16 2.30 21.58
CA GLU A 181 13.47 3.65 21.09
C GLU A 181 12.98 3.82 19.65
N TYR A 182 12.52 5.04 19.34
CA TYR A 182 12.18 5.48 17.98
C TYR A 182 13.01 6.71 17.64
N GLN A 183 13.44 6.79 16.39
CA GLN A 183 14.22 7.90 15.87
C GLN A 183 13.35 9.16 15.68
N HIS A 184 12.14 9.00 15.15
CA HIS A 184 11.29 10.13 14.76
C HIS A 184 9.94 10.16 15.47
N LEU A 185 9.69 9.27 16.43
CA LEU A 185 8.45 9.21 17.20
C LEU A 185 8.72 9.34 18.70
N ILE A 186 7.74 9.91 19.41
CA ILE A 186 7.59 9.73 20.85
C ILE A 186 6.33 8.92 21.07
N VAL A 187 6.45 7.79 21.76
CA VAL A 187 5.34 6.88 22.04
C VAL A 187 5.15 6.78 23.55
N LYS A 188 3.95 7.07 24.02
CA LYS A 188 3.58 7.01 25.45
C LYS A 188 2.32 6.19 25.63
N ARG A 189 2.32 5.29 26.61
CA ARG A 189 1.12 4.60 27.07
C ARG A 189 0.58 5.28 28.32
N ASP A 190 -0.74 5.45 28.38
CA ASP A 190 -1.46 5.99 29.53
C ASP A 190 -2.75 5.18 29.74
N GLY A 191 -2.64 4.13 30.57
CA GLY A 191 -3.70 3.12 30.70
C GLY A 191 -4.02 2.49 29.35
N HIS A 192 -5.30 2.56 28.95
CA HIS A 192 -5.80 2.04 27.67
C HIS A 192 -5.56 2.97 26.47
N VAL A 193 -4.88 4.11 26.67
CA VAL A 193 -4.62 5.10 25.61
C VAL A 193 -3.16 5.05 25.17
N LEU A 194 -2.95 4.97 23.86
CA LEU A 194 -1.65 5.15 23.23
C LEU A 194 -1.53 6.56 22.67
N GLU A 195 -0.52 7.32 23.07
CA GLU A 195 -0.18 8.61 22.49
C GLU A 195 1.05 8.47 21.60
N VAL A 196 0.91 8.82 20.32
CA VAL A 196 1.96 8.79 19.30
C VAL A 196 2.19 10.21 18.81
N THR A 197 3.42 10.68 18.94
CA THR A 197 3.83 12.03 18.50
C THR A 197 4.89 11.91 17.42
N ILE A 198 4.62 12.46 16.24
CA ILE A 198 5.64 12.64 15.20
C ILE A 198 6.62 13.71 15.68
N ASN A 199 7.86 13.34 15.94
CA ASN A 199 8.88 14.18 16.58
C ASN A 199 9.96 14.64 15.60
N ARG A 200 9.54 15.44 14.61
CA ARG A 200 10.44 16.12 13.65
C ARG A 200 10.05 17.59 13.47
N PRO A 201 9.93 18.38 14.54
CA PRO A 201 9.40 19.75 14.47
C PRO A 201 10.23 20.66 13.55
N GLU A 202 11.53 20.43 13.44
CA GLU A 202 12.45 21.13 12.54
C GLU A 202 12.09 20.96 11.06
N ALA A 203 11.51 19.81 10.70
CA ALA A 203 11.01 19.49 9.37
C ALA A 203 9.48 19.64 9.27
N ARG A 204 8.84 20.36 10.20
CA ARG A 204 7.37 20.49 10.30
C ARG A 204 6.67 19.12 10.29
N ASN A 205 7.25 18.16 10.99
CA ASN A 205 6.77 16.78 11.10
C ASN A 205 6.51 16.12 9.73
N ALA A 206 7.29 16.48 8.71
CA ALA A 206 7.29 15.76 7.45
C ALA A 206 7.68 14.30 7.69
N MET A 207 7.00 13.36 7.03
CA MET A 207 7.23 11.93 7.19
C MET A 207 8.26 11.46 6.16
N SER A 208 9.41 11.01 6.66
CA SER A 208 10.45 10.32 5.88
C SER A 208 10.12 8.83 5.73
N PRO A 209 10.86 8.06 4.91
CA PRO A 209 10.74 6.60 4.90
C PRO A 209 10.85 5.97 6.30
N VAL A 210 11.79 6.46 7.12
CA VAL A 210 11.95 6.00 8.52
C VAL A 210 10.71 6.33 9.34
N THR A 211 10.21 7.56 9.27
CA THR A 211 9.00 7.97 10.02
C THR A 211 7.79 7.11 9.64
N ASN A 212 7.62 6.81 8.35
CA ASN A 212 6.54 5.95 7.88
C ASN A 212 6.68 4.52 8.42
N ALA A 213 7.88 3.94 8.36
CA ALA A 213 8.13 2.59 8.88
C ALA A 213 7.91 2.50 10.40
N GLU A 214 8.34 3.51 11.16
CA GLU A 214 8.10 3.56 12.61
C GLU A 214 6.61 3.69 12.93
N LEU A 215 5.86 4.54 12.22
CA LEU A 215 4.42 4.67 12.42
C LEU A 215 3.70 3.37 12.09
N ASP A 216 4.11 2.67 11.02
CA ASP A 216 3.54 1.38 10.66
C ASP A 216 3.72 0.34 11.77
N ALA A 217 4.94 0.21 12.29
CA ALA A 217 5.25 -0.70 13.39
C ALA A 217 4.49 -0.34 14.68
N VAL A 218 4.39 0.95 15.01
CA VAL A 218 3.62 1.43 16.17
C VAL A 218 2.14 1.08 16.03
N PHE A 219 1.56 1.25 14.85
CA PHE A 219 0.14 0.90 14.65
C PHE A 219 -0.08 -0.61 14.59
N ASP A 220 0.85 -1.41 14.07
CA ASP A 220 0.79 -2.87 14.18
C ASP A 220 0.80 -3.31 15.65
N ALA A 221 1.74 -2.79 16.43
CA ALA A 221 1.83 -3.06 17.87
C ALA A 221 0.57 -2.59 18.62
N TYR A 222 0.07 -1.41 18.28
CA TYR A 222 -1.20 -0.90 18.81
C TYR A 222 -2.33 -1.87 18.52
N PHE A 223 -2.58 -2.23 17.26
CA PHE A 223 -3.75 -3.04 16.91
C PHE A 223 -3.69 -4.45 17.51
N ALA A 224 -2.49 -5.01 17.70
CA ALA A 224 -2.30 -6.32 18.33
C ALA A 224 -2.42 -6.33 19.87
N ASP A 225 -2.16 -5.21 20.54
CA ASP A 225 -2.18 -5.13 22.01
C ASP A 225 -3.63 -5.04 22.54
N PRO A 226 -4.16 -6.05 23.25
CA PRO A 226 -5.55 -6.03 23.74
C PRO A 226 -5.80 -4.99 24.83
N ASP A 227 -4.76 -4.55 25.54
CA ASP A 227 -4.85 -3.59 26.64
C ASP A 227 -4.92 -2.14 26.12
N LEU A 228 -4.57 -1.89 24.86
CA LEU A 228 -4.74 -0.58 24.23
C LEU A 228 -6.07 -0.49 23.50
N TRP A 229 -6.89 0.50 23.84
CA TRP A 229 -8.24 0.67 23.31
C TRP A 229 -8.38 1.86 22.38
N VAL A 230 -7.58 2.91 22.57
CA VAL A 230 -7.62 4.15 21.76
C VAL A 230 -6.20 4.62 21.47
N ALA A 231 -5.92 5.06 20.25
CA ALA A 231 -4.70 5.78 19.92
C ALA A 231 -4.98 7.26 19.64
N ILE A 232 -4.05 8.13 20.04
CA ILE A 232 -4.00 9.55 19.67
C ILE A 232 -2.71 9.76 18.88
N LEU A 233 -2.81 10.32 17.68
CA LEU A 233 -1.69 10.74 16.85
C LEU A 233 -1.62 12.27 16.83
N THR A 234 -0.44 12.85 17.05
CA THR A 234 -0.17 14.29 16.98
C THR A 234 1.21 14.59 16.38
N GLY A 235 1.50 15.86 16.07
CA GLY A 235 2.86 16.33 15.77
C GLY A 235 3.51 17.00 16.97
N ALA A 236 4.84 16.92 17.10
CA ALA A 236 5.60 17.68 18.09
C ALA A 236 5.64 19.17 17.73
N GLY A 237 5.69 20.02 18.76
CA GLY A 237 5.69 21.49 18.61
C GLY A 237 4.30 22.07 18.34
N ASP A 238 4.28 23.32 17.87
CA ASP A 238 3.08 24.16 17.72
C ASP A 238 2.78 24.56 16.27
N LYS A 239 3.59 24.08 15.31
CA LYS A 239 3.50 24.53 13.90
C LYS A 239 2.74 23.55 13.01
N ALA A 240 2.93 22.26 13.22
CA ALA A 240 2.44 21.26 12.28
C ALA A 240 2.08 19.97 13.00
N PHE A 241 0.92 19.44 12.65
CA PHE A 241 0.64 18.02 12.81
C PHE A 241 1.57 17.23 11.89
N SER A 242 1.49 17.51 10.58
CA SER A 242 2.45 17.05 9.59
C SER A 242 2.30 17.84 8.30
N SER A 243 3.44 18.19 7.70
CA SER A 243 3.49 18.80 6.37
C SER A 243 3.46 17.78 5.21
N GLY A 244 3.28 16.49 5.51
CA GLY A 244 3.17 15.41 4.53
C GLY A 244 4.51 14.76 4.21
N ASN A 245 4.75 14.43 2.94
CA ASN A 245 5.94 13.69 2.54
C ASN A 245 7.23 14.52 2.60
N ASP A 246 8.28 13.95 3.18
CA ASP A 246 9.63 14.51 3.13
C ASP A 246 10.24 14.27 1.73
N LEU A 247 10.04 15.24 0.84
CA LEU A 247 10.51 15.16 -0.56
C LEU A 247 12.03 15.08 -0.66
N ALA A 248 12.77 15.68 0.28
CA ALA A 248 14.22 15.66 0.29
C ALA A 248 14.75 14.27 0.69
N ALA A 249 14.12 13.63 1.69
CA ALA A 249 14.46 12.26 2.07
C ALA A 249 13.99 11.23 1.03
N SER A 250 12.91 11.49 0.31
CA SER A 250 12.38 10.58 -0.71
C SER A 250 13.24 10.56 -1.99
N SER A 251 13.83 11.70 -2.38
CA SER A 251 14.67 11.78 -3.58
C SER A 251 15.99 11.03 -3.43
N THR A 252 16.55 10.99 -2.21
CA THR A 252 17.81 10.30 -1.91
C THR A 252 17.63 8.79 -1.75
N ALA A 253 16.44 8.33 -1.35
CA ALA A 253 16.13 6.91 -1.16
C ALA A 253 15.78 6.16 -2.47
N GLY A 254 15.86 6.80 -3.64
CA GLY A 254 15.53 6.19 -4.92
C GLY A 254 14.03 6.04 -5.20
N GLY A 255 13.15 6.68 -4.42
CA GLY A 255 11.70 6.67 -4.61
C GLY A 255 10.91 6.90 -3.32
N LEU A 256 9.57 6.89 -3.46
CA LEU A 256 8.64 6.97 -2.34
C LEU A 256 8.53 5.59 -1.66
N SER A 257 9.30 5.37 -0.59
CA SER A 257 9.20 4.17 0.25
C SER A 257 8.02 4.31 1.22
N VAL A 258 6.90 3.64 0.94
CA VAL A 258 5.70 3.64 1.79
C VAL A 258 5.41 2.20 2.28
N PRO A 259 5.15 2.01 3.59
CA PRO A 259 4.79 0.71 4.14
C PRO A 259 3.54 0.08 3.51
N VAL A 260 3.37 -1.22 3.73
CA VAL A 260 2.21 -1.99 3.21
C VAL A 260 0.88 -1.40 3.67
N ASN A 261 0.82 -0.88 4.89
CA ASN A 261 -0.37 -0.24 5.43
C ASN A 261 -0.49 1.25 5.06
N GLY A 262 0.34 1.72 4.13
CA GLY A 262 0.27 3.06 3.56
C GLY A 262 1.05 4.12 4.33
N PHE A 263 0.85 5.36 3.89
CA PHE A 263 1.50 6.53 4.47
C PHE A 263 1.06 6.72 5.93
N GLY A 264 2.01 7.07 6.79
CA GLY A 264 1.82 7.12 8.24
C GLY A 264 1.35 5.82 8.89
N GLY A 265 1.51 4.67 8.23
CA GLY A 265 1.06 3.37 8.73
C GLY A 265 -0.46 3.17 8.76
N LEU A 266 -1.23 4.09 8.18
CA LEU A 266 -2.70 4.11 8.29
C LEU A 266 -3.42 4.20 6.94
N THR A 267 -2.90 4.93 5.96
CA THR A 267 -3.73 5.32 4.80
C THR A 267 -4.12 4.17 3.87
N SER A 268 -3.45 3.03 3.93
CA SER A 268 -3.80 1.79 3.22
C SER A 268 -4.04 0.62 4.17
N ARG A 269 -4.15 0.88 5.48
CA ARG A 269 -4.43 -0.14 6.49
C ARG A 269 -5.85 -0.64 6.32
N ARG A 270 -6.00 -1.94 6.08
CA ARG A 270 -7.31 -2.56 5.83
C ARG A 270 -8.10 -2.78 7.12
N GLU A 271 -7.39 -3.16 8.18
CA GLU A 271 -7.98 -3.47 9.47
C GLU A 271 -7.58 -2.41 10.48
N MET A 272 -8.56 -1.60 10.90
CA MET A 272 -8.42 -0.62 11.96
C MET A 272 -9.48 -0.85 13.05
N PRO A 273 -9.51 -2.03 13.71
CA PRO A 273 -10.61 -2.42 14.59
C PRO A 273 -10.74 -1.54 15.83
N LYS A 274 -9.75 -0.68 16.12
CA LYS A 274 -9.71 0.18 17.30
C LYS A 274 -9.61 1.66 16.92
N PRO A 275 -10.24 2.56 17.68
CA PRO A 275 -10.22 3.99 17.41
C PRO A 275 -8.82 4.60 17.30
N VAL A 276 -8.69 5.58 16.41
CA VAL A 276 -7.50 6.40 16.22
C VAL A 276 -7.96 7.85 16.10
N ILE A 277 -7.43 8.73 16.94
CA ILE A 277 -7.76 10.15 17.01
C ILE A 277 -6.58 10.94 16.45
N ALA A 278 -6.79 11.76 15.42
CA ALA A 278 -5.83 12.76 15.00
C ALA A 278 -6.03 14.04 15.84
N ALA A 279 -5.04 14.39 16.64
CA ALA A 279 -4.96 15.68 17.34
C ALA A 279 -4.12 16.64 16.49
N VAL A 280 -4.78 17.43 15.66
CA VAL A 280 -4.14 18.28 14.66
C VAL A 280 -3.72 19.62 15.29
N ASN A 281 -2.48 19.69 15.75
CA ASN A 281 -1.88 20.84 16.46
C ASN A 281 -1.33 21.95 15.56
N GLY A 282 -1.66 21.97 14.27
CA GLY A 282 -1.16 22.98 13.33
C GLY A 282 -1.42 22.60 11.87
N TYR A 283 -0.45 22.83 10.98
CA TYR A 283 -0.56 22.38 9.59
C TYR A 283 -0.76 20.86 9.47
N ALA A 284 -1.80 20.45 8.75
CA ALA A 284 -2.03 19.11 8.22
C ALA A 284 -2.12 19.21 6.69
N LEU A 285 -0.99 19.03 6.01
CA LEU A 285 -0.87 19.27 4.58
C LEU A 285 -0.45 18.01 3.82
N GLY A 286 -1.03 17.83 2.64
CA GLY A 286 -0.79 16.68 1.76
C GLY A 286 -0.94 15.37 2.51
N GLY A 287 0.09 14.52 2.49
CA GLY A 287 0.16 13.29 3.28
C GLY A 287 -0.23 13.43 4.78
N GLY A 288 -0.01 14.60 5.39
CA GLY A 288 -0.46 14.87 6.77
C GLY A 288 -1.99 14.95 6.89
N LEU A 289 -2.66 15.59 5.93
CA LEU A 289 -4.13 15.55 5.84
C LEU A 289 -4.63 14.16 5.49
N GLU A 290 -3.93 13.44 4.61
CA GLU A 290 -4.31 12.08 4.22
C GLU A 290 -4.28 11.11 5.40
N VAL A 291 -3.29 11.24 6.29
CA VAL A 291 -3.22 10.49 7.55
C VAL A 291 -4.33 10.91 8.52
N ALA A 292 -4.60 12.21 8.65
CA ALA A 292 -5.71 12.68 9.49
C ALA A 292 -7.06 12.13 8.99
N LEU A 293 -7.30 12.15 7.68
CA LEU A 293 -8.49 11.57 7.04
C LEU A 293 -8.59 10.04 7.21
N ALA A 294 -7.48 9.34 7.44
CA ALA A 294 -7.48 7.90 7.73
C ALA A 294 -7.80 7.60 9.21
N CYS A 295 -7.74 8.60 10.09
CA CYS A 295 -8.12 8.44 11.50
C CYS A 295 -9.66 8.46 11.66
N HIS A 296 -10.15 7.87 12.74
CA HIS A 296 -11.59 7.78 13.02
C HIS A 296 -12.18 9.10 13.53
N VAL A 297 -11.38 9.88 14.27
CA VAL A 297 -11.80 11.18 14.82
C VAL A 297 -10.69 12.18 14.57
N ILE A 298 -11.06 13.38 14.11
CA ILE A 298 -10.13 14.50 13.97
C ILE A 298 -10.56 15.60 14.96
N VAL A 299 -9.64 15.97 15.85
CA VAL A 299 -9.73 17.12 16.76
C VAL A 299 -8.69 18.13 16.31
N ALA A 300 -9.09 19.37 16.08
CA ALA A 300 -8.21 20.41 15.58
C ALA A 300 -7.90 21.46 16.63
N ASP A 301 -6.67 21.97 16.62
CA ASP A 301 -6.35 23.26 17.20
C ASP A 301 -7.02 24.40 16.40
N GLU A 302 -7.45 25.49 17.04
CA GLU A 302 -8.04 26.63 16.32
C GLU A 302 -7.08 27.25 15.30
N GLY A 303 -5.76 27.14 15.53
CA GLY A 303 -4.71 27.56 14.60
C GLY A 303 -4.38 26.54 13.49
N ALA A 304 -5.08 25.40 13.44
CA ALA A 304 -4.82 24.36 12.45
C ALA A 304 -5.23 24.78 11.03
N SER A 305 -4.54 24.21 10.04
CA SER A 305 -4.85 24.43 8.63
C SER A 305 -4.67 23.16 7.80
N PHE A 306 -5.65 22.89 6.94
CA PHE A 306 -5.83 21.62 6.24
C PHE A 306 -5.77 21.84 4.73
N GLY A 307 -5.05 21.01 3.97
CA GLY A 307 -5.10 21.08 2.51
C GLY A 307 -4.29 20.01 1.77
N LEU A 308 -4.55 19.86 0.47
CA LEU A 308 -3.84 18.97 -0.45
C LEU A 308 -3.07 19.79 -1.51
N PRO A 309 -1.91 20.37 -1.17
CA PRO A 309 -1.17 21.28 -2.05
C PRO A 309 -0.33 20.59 -3.13
N GLU A 310 -0.41 19.26 -3.30
CA GLU A 310 0.44 18.46 -4.19
C GLU A 310 0.46 18.95 -5.63
N VAL A 311 -0.68 19.44 -6.14
CA VAL A 311 -0.79 20.01 -7.49
C VAL A 311 0.13 21.20 -7.72
N LYS A 312 0.55 21.90 -6.65
CA LYS A 312 1.48 23.04 -6.74
C LYS A 312 2.94 22.63 -6.93
N VAL A 313 3.26 21.34 -6.76
CA VAL A 313 4.61 20.79 -6.88
C VAL A 313 4.68 19.63 -7.88
N GLY A 314 3.66 19.47 -8.73
CA GLY A 314 3.61 18.42 -9.75
C GLY A 314 3.37 17.02 -9.20
N LEU A 315 2.78 16.91 -8.00
CA LEU A 315 2.44 15.65 -7.36
C LEU A 315 0.92 15.48 -7.25
N VAL A 316 0.48 14.34 -6.69
CA VAL A 316 -0.91 14.03 -6.42
C VAL A 316 -1.05 13.42 -5.02
N ALA A 317 -2.15 13.72 -4.32
CA ALA A 317 -2.52 13.17 -3.00
C ALA A 317 -2.94 11.69 -3.10
N ALA A 318 -1.97 10.83 -3.40
CA ALA A 318 -2.16 9.40 -3.69
C ALA A 318 -2.26 8.52 -2.44
N ALA A 319 -2.00 9.03 -1.23
CA ALA A 319 -2.21 8.30 0.01
C ALA A 319 -3.69 8.33 0.47
N GLY A 320 -4.61 8.43 -0.48
CA GLY A 320 -6.06 8.37 -0.26
C GLY A 320 -6.75 9.72 -0.11
N GLY A 321 -6.04 10.85 -0.19
CA GLY A 321 -6.64 12.19 -0.13
C GLY A 321 -7.67 12.44 -1.22
N LEU A 322 -7.40 11.95 -2.44
CA LEU A 322 -8.34 12.02 -3.56
C LEU A 322 -9.62 11.18 -3.38
N VAL A 323 -9.62 10.22 -2.45
CA VAL A 323 -10.73 9.31 -2.20
C VAL A 323 -11.50 9.70 -0.93
N ARG A 324 -10.78 9.97 0.16
CA ARG A 324 -11.37 10.26 1.47
C ARG A 324 -11.93 11.68 1.55
N LEU A 325 -11.21 12.69 1.04
CA LEU A 325 -11.70 14.08 1.15
C LEU A 325 -13.09 14.28 0.50
N PRO A 326 -13.37 13.78 -0.73
CA PRO A 326 -14.70 13.90 -1.33
C PRO A 326 -15.82 13.12 -0.63
N ARG A 327 -15.48 12.17 0.25
CA ARG A 327 -16.45 11.43 1.08
C ARG A 327 -16.79 12.17 2.38
N VAL A 328 -15.91 13.07 2.83
CA VAL A 328 -16.06 13.80 4.10
C VAL A 328 -16.67 15.19 3.90
N VAL A 329 -16.21 15.96 2.90
CA VAL A 329 -16.66 17.34 2.69
C VAL A 329 -17.49 17.50 1.42
N PRO A 330 -18.25 18.60 1.24
CA PRO A 330 -19.04 18.81 0.03
C PRO A 330 -18.21 18.67 -1.26
N PRO A 331 -18.72 17.99 -2.31
CA PRO A 331 -17.94 17.67 -3.50
C PRO A 331 -17.31 18.88 -4.20
N ALA A 332 -17.98 20.03 -4.20
CA ALA A 332 -17.47 21.27 -4.78
C ALA A 332 -16.24 21.78 -4.00
N LEU A 333 -16.30 21.73 -2.67
CA LEU A 333 -15.19 22.12 -1.79
C LEU A 333 -14.00 21.17 -1.94
N ALA A 334 -14.25 19.86 -1.96
CA ALA A 334 -13.19 18.87 -2.17
C ALA A 334 -12.46 19.11 -3.50
N ARG A 335 -13.20 19.35 -4.59
CA ARG A 335 -12.62 19.65 -5.91
C ARG A 335 -11.81 20.93 -5.90
N ASP A 336 -12.29 22.00 -5.26
CA ASP A 336 -11.54 23.24 -5.11
C ASP A 336 -10.21 22.99 -4.37
N MET A 337 -10.26 22.37 -3.19
CA MET A 337 -9.05 22.03 -2.43
C MET A 337 -8.05 21.19 -3.23
N ILE A 338 -8.52 20.15 -3.92
CA ILE A 338 -7.69 19.22 -4.69
C ILE A 338 -7.07 19.91 -5.92
N LEU A 339 -7.87 20.68 -6.68
CA LEU A 339 -7.43 21.24 -7.96
C LEU A 339 -6.62 22.53 -7.79
N THR A 340 -6.88 23.31 -6.73
CA THR A 340 -6.20 24.59 -6.49
C THR A 340 -5.12 24.50 -5.40
N GLY A 341 -5.11 23.43 -4.60
CA GLY A 341 -4.27 23.32 -3.41
C GLY A 341 -4.62 24.36 -2.34
N ARG A 342 -5.88 24.82 -2.31
CA ARG A 342 -6.44 25.70 -1.29
C ARG A 342 -6.42 25.01 0.07
N ARG A 343 -6.27 25.81 1.13
CA ARG A 343 -6.33 25.36 2.53
C ARG A 343 -7.63 25.82 3.18
N LEU A 344 -8.11 25.03 4.13
CA LEU A 344 -9.14 25.42 5.09
C LEU A 344 -8.47 25.76 6.43
N ASP A 345 -9.04 26.71 7.16
CA ASP A 345 -8.76 26.88 8.58
C ASP A 345 -9.63 25.92 9.43
N ALA A 346 -9.39 25.88 10.74
CA ALA A 346 -10.11 24.99 11.65
C ALA A 346 -11.62 25.28 11.72
N ALA A 347 -12.03 26.54 11.59
CA ALA A 347 -13.43 26.93 11.65
C ALA A 347 -14.20 26.48 10.40
N GLU A 348 -13.62 26.69 9.22
CA GLU A 348 -14.16 26.21 7.95
C GLU A 348 -14.15 24.67 7.90
N ALA A 349 -13.08 24.02 8.38
CA ALA A 349 -13.02 22.57 8.50
C ALA A 349 -14.14 22.00 9.38
N LEU A 350 -14.44 22.64 10.53
CA LEU A 350 -15.53 22.24 11.40
C LEU A 350 -16.89 22.45 10.73
N ALA A 351 -17.10 23.59 10.08
CA ALA A 351 -18.36 23.93 9.40
C ALA A 351 -18.71 22.96 8.27
N HIS A 352 -17.71 22.33 7.66
CA HIS A 352 -17.88 21.37 6.57
C HIS A 352 -17.71 19.90 6.99
N GLY A 353 -17.62 19.62 8.29
CA GLY A 353 -17.53 18.26 8.82
C GLY A 353 -16.20 17.56 8.58
N LEU A 354 -15.15 18.29 8.17
CA LEU A 354 -13.80 17.74 8.05
C LEU A 354 -13.22 17.39 9.43
N VAL A 355 -13.50 18.21 10.44
CA VAL A 355 -13.12 17.94 11.83
C VAL A 355 -14.35 17.86 12.72
N SER A 356 -14.25 17.05 13.79
CA SER A 356 -15.36 16.81 14.71
C SER A 356 -15.42 17.82 15.86
N ARG A 357 -14.25 18.35 16.26
CA ARG A 357 -14.07 19.25 17.41
C ARG A 357 -12.92 20.23 17.13
N VAL A 358 -13.04 21.45 17.62
CA VAL A 358 -11.98 22.46 17.62
C VAL A 358 -11.67 22.85 19.06
N ALA A 359 -10.39 22.90 19.40
CA ALA A 359 -9.88 23.30 20.71
C ALA A 359 -9.19 24.67 20.63
N PRO A 360 -9.14 25.44 21.73
CA PRO A 360 -8.34 26.66 21.79
C PRO A 360 -6.87 26.42 21.44
N THR A 361 -6.15 27.46 20.99
CA THR A 361 -4.74 27.35 20.60
C THR A 361 -3.91 26.71 21.71
N GLY A 362 -3.19 25.64 21.38
CA GLY A 362 -2.31 24.90 22.26
C GLY A 362 -3.00 23.82 23.10
N ASP A 363 -4.32 23.65 23.02
CA ASP A 363 -5.09 22.75 23.90
C ASP A 363 -5.58 21.47 23.21
N VAL A 364 -5.24 21.26 21.92
CA VAL A 364 -5.74 20.13 21.12
C VAL A 364 -5.47 18.77 21.75
N MET A 365 -4.34 18.58 22.43
CA MET A 365 -4.03 17.30 23.09
C MET A 365 -4.93 17.04 24.30
N ASN A 366 -5.32 18.07 25.05
CA ASN A 366 -6.26 17.89 26.16
C ASN A 366 -7.66 17.58 25.64
N ALA A 367 -8.07 18.21 24.54
CA ALA A 367 -9.31 17.91 23.85
C ALA A 367 -9.32 16.47 23.28
N ALA A 368 -8.23 16.02 22.65
CA ALA A 368 -8.09 14.65 22.15
C ALA A 368 -8.10 13.62 23.28
N ARG A 369 -7.42 13.90 24.42
CA ARG A 369 -7.51 13.06 25.62
C ARG A 369 -8.91 13.01 26.21
N ALA A 370 -9.68 14.09 26.13
CA ALA A 370 -11.09 14.10 26.55
C ALA A 370 -11.94 13.16 25.67
N VAL A 371 -11.77 13.21 24.35
CA VAL A 371 -12.38 12.24 23.43
C VAL A 371 -11.96 10.81 23.76
N ALA A 372 -10.67 10.57 23.99
CA ALA A 372 -10.18 9.24 24.34
C ALA A 372 -10.82 8.71 25.65
N ARG A 373 -10.99 9.57 26.67
CA ARG A 373 -11.69 9.21 27.91
C ARG A 373 -13.16 8.85 27.68
N GLU A 374 -13.86 9.58 26.81
CA GLU A 374 -15.24 9.23 26.44
C GLU A 374 -15.33 7.84 25.80
N ILE A 375 -14.38 7.52 24.92
CA ILE A 375 -14.32 6.21 24.25
C ILE A 375 -13.93 5.10 25.23
N VAL A 376 -12.95 5.33 26.11
CA VAL A 376 -12.53 4.35 27.14
C VAL A 376 -13.63 4.07 28.16
N ALA A 377 -14.53 5.03 28.39
CA ALA A 377 -15.70 4.84 29.24
C ALA A 377 -16.79 3.96 28.58
N ALA A 378 -16.70 3.65 27.29
CA ALA A 378 -17.61 2.76 26.56
C ALA A 378 -17.04 1.34 26.44
N SER A 379 -17.92 0.36 26.16
CA SER A 379 -17.51 -1.03 25.94
C SER A 379 -16.52 -1.14 24.76
N PRO A 380 -15.30 -1.66 24.96
CA PRO A 380 -14.37 -1.90 23.87
C PRO A 380 -14.95 -2.83 22.80
N VAL A 381 -15.70 -3.86 23.19
CA VAL A 381 -16.34 -4.77 22.22
C VAL A 381 -17.36 -4.02 21.36
N ALA A 382 -18.21 -3.18 21.96
CA ALA A 382 -19.21 -2.40 21.24
C ALA A 382 -18.56 -1.35 20.31
N VAL A 383 -17.50 -0.67 20.76
CA VAL A 383 -16.76 0.31 19.96
C VAL A 383 -16.11 -0.36 18.74
N ARG A 384 -15.39 -1.47 18.95
CA ARG A 384 -14.74 -2.24 17.86
C ARG A 384 -15.76 -2.79 16.87
N SER A 385 -16.88 -3.30 17.38
CA SER A 385 -18.01 -3.80 16.57
C SER A 385 -18.67 -2.69 15.76
N SER A 386 -18.79 -1.47 16.33
CA SER A 386 -19.31 -0.31 15.61
C SER A 386 -18.41 0.11 14.46
N ILE A 387 -17.08 0.10 14.66
CA ILE A 387 -16.11 0.34 13.58
C ILE A 387 -16.25 -0.71 12.47
N ALA A 388 -16.32 -1.99 12.82
CA ALA A 388 -16.48 -3.07 11.86
C ALA A 388 -17.78 -2.97 11.04
N ALA A 389 -18.89 -2.60 11.69
CA ALA A 389 -20.17 -2.38 11.03
C ALA A 389 -20.12 -1.20 10.06
N MET A 390 -19.54 -0.06 10.47
CA MET A 390 -19.37 1.11 9.58
C MET A 390 -18.52 0.76 8.36
N ALA A 391 -17.39 0.06 8.56
CA ALA A 391 -16.51 -0.34 7.47
C ALA A 391 -17.19 -1.30 6.47
N THR A 392 -18.03 -2.21 6.96
CA THR A 392 -18.83 -3.10 6.11
C THR A 392 -19.88 -2.31 5.32
N ALA A 393 -20.58 -1.39 5.98
CA ALA A 393 -21.63 -0.59 5.36
C ALA A 393 -21.11 0.37 4.26
N GLU A 394 -19.86 0.86 4.36
CA GLU A 394 -19.26 1.76 3.36
C GLU A 394 -19.17 1.16 1.95
N ALA A 395 -19.17 -0.16 1.83
CA ALA A 395 -19.08 -0.85 0.54
C ALA A 395 -20.44 -0.98 -0.18
N GLU A 396 -21.56 -0.75 0.52
CA GLU A 396 -22.91 -1.02 0.04
C GLU A 396 -23.73 0.28 -0.05
N PRO A 397 -24.08 0.73 -1.28
CA PRO A 397 -24.86 1.97 -1.45
C PRO A 397 -26.32 1.87 -0.99
N ASP A 398 -26.92 0.67 -0.94
CA ASP A 398 -28.28 0.49 -0.44
C ASP A 398 -28.31 0.43 1.09
N ALA A 399 -29.02 1.36 1.73
CA ALA A 399 -29.02 1.48 3.19
C ALA A 399 -29.62 0.25 3.90
N VAL A 400 -30.57 -0.44 3.29
CA VAL A 400 -31.18 -1.65 3.88
C VAL A 400 -30.20 -2.81 3.80
N GLN A 401 -29.58 -3.01 2.63
CA GLN A 401 -28.57 -4.05 2.44
C GLN A 401 -27.33 -3.80 3.31
N ALA A 402 -26.84 -2.55 3.39
CA ALA A 402 -25.75 -2.17 4.28
C ALA A 402 -26.06 -2.46 5.76
N THR A 403 -27.31 -2.24 6.17
CA THR A 403 -27.77 -2.60 7.52
C THR A 403 -27.72 -4.11 7.74
N LEU A 404 -28.24 -4.91 6.80
CA LEU A 404 -28.26 -6.37 6.90
C LEU A 404 -26.84 -6.96 6.90
N ASP A 405 -25.97 -6.50 6.01
CA ASP A 405 -24.59 -6.98 5.87
C ASP A 405 -23.75 -6.68 7.12
N SER A 406 -24.04 -5.58 7.81
CA SER A 406 -23.35 -5.20 9.06
C SER A 406 -23.90 -5.89 10.31
N MET A 407 -25.03 -6.62 10.25
CA MET A 407 -25.63 -7.28 11.42
C MET A 407 -24.74 -8.36 12.05
N ALA A 408 -23.77 -8.91 11.31
CA ALA A 408 -22.85 -9.93 11.82
C ALA A 408 -22.08 -9.49 13.08
N VAL A 409 -21.93 -8.17 13.31
CA VAL A 409 -21.28 -7.65 14.52
C VAL A 409 -22.11 -7.85 15.79
N LEU A 410 -23.44 -8.02 15.67
CA LEU A 410 -24.33 -8.18 16.82
C LEU A 410 -24.06 -9.48 17.57
N ASP A 411 -23.72 -10.56 16.85
CA ASP A 411 -23.38 -11.83 17.47
C ASP A 411 -22.16 -11.67 18.39
N THR A 412 -21.12 -10.96 17.93
CA THR A 412 -19.94 -10.62 18.74
C THR A 412 -20.31 -9.83 19.99
N VAL A 413 -21.18 -8.83 19.88
CA VAL A 413 -21.61 -8.02 21.04
C VAL A 413 -22.42 -8.87 22.01
N LEU A 414 -23.43 -9.60 21.55
CA LEU A 414 -24.38 -10.32 22.40
C LEU A 414 -23.73 -11.45 23.23
N VAL A 415 -22.65 -12.06 22.73
CA VAL A 415 -21.94 -13.11 23.46
C VAL A 415 -20.88 -12.59 24.43
N SER A 416 -20.48 -11.31 24.31
CA SER A 416 -19.39 -10.69 25.09
C SER A 416 -19.71 -10.55 26.60
N GLU A 417 -18.67 -10.45 27.42
CA GLU A 417 -18.83 -10.09 28.83
C GLU A 417 -19.25 -8.64 29.00
N ASP A 418 -18.76 -7.77 28.12
CA ASP A 418 -19.12 -6.36 28.08
C ASP A 418 -20.65 -6.15 27.92
N PHE A 419 -21.34 -6.93 27.10
CA PHE A 419 -22.79 -6.81 26.97
C PHE A 419 -23.51 -7.13 28.30
N ARG A 420 -23.09 -8.19 29.00
CA ARG A 420 -23.64 -8.58 30.30
C ARG A 420 -23.37 -7.52 31.36
N GLU A 421 -22.14 -7.01 31.40
CA GLU A 421 -21.72 -5.96 32.32
C GLU A 421 -22.47 -4.64 32.06
N GLY A 422 -22.59 -4.23 30.79
CA GLY A 422 -23.30 -3.01 30.41
C GLY A 422 -24.76 -3.04 30.83
N LEU A 423 -25.44 -4.17 30.62
CA LEU A 423 -26.82 -4.37 31.07
C LEU A 423 -26.92 -4.32 32.60
N THR A 424 -26.00 -4.99 33.29
CA THR A 424 -25.97 -5.05 34.76
C THR A 424 -25.73 -3.67 35.38
N ALA A 425 -24.68 -2.97 34.93
CA ALA A 425 -24.32 -1.64 35.40
C ALA A 425 -25.44 -0.62 35.16
N PHE A 426 -26.11 -0.69 34.01
CA PHE A 426 -27.28 0.15 33.70
C PHE A 426 -28.44 -0.10 34.67
N LEU A 427 -28.80 -1.36 34.92
CA LEU A 427 -29.87 -1.72 35.86
C LEU A 427 -29.53 -1.32 37.31
N GLU A 428 -28.26 -1.45 37.69
CA GLU A 428 -27.75 -1.12 39.03
C GLU A 428 -27.40 0.36 39.22
N LYS A 429 -27.46 1.18 38.15
CA LYS A 429 -27.09 2.61 38.15
C LYS A 429 -25.68 2.88 38.66
N ARG A 430 -24.72 2.05 38.25
CA ARG A 430 -23.29 2.23 38.53
C ARG A 430 -22.51 2.37 37.24
N GLU A 431 -21.26 2.84 37.34
CA GLU A 431 -20.35 2.83 36.21
C GLU A 431 -19.99 1.38 35.82
N PRO A 432 -19.93 1.07 34.51
CA PRO A 432 -19.54 -0.24 34.02
C PRO A 432 -18.03 -0.47 34.16
N GLN A 433 -17.65 -1.73 34.38
CA GLN A 433 -16.28 -2.22 34.53
C GLN A 433 -15.94 -3.12 33.34
N TRP A 434 -15.55 -2.51 32.22
CA TRP A 434 -15.32 -3.22 30.96
C TRP A 434 -14.15 -4.20 31.01
N LYS A 435 -14.31 -5.33 30.31
CA LYS A 435 -13.29 -6.39 30.18
C LYS A 435 -12.72 -6.46 28.77
N GLY A 436 -13.47 -5.98 27.77
CA GLY A 436 -13.02 -5.86 26.39
C GLY A 436 -12.95 -7.18 25.63
N HIS A 437 -13.69 -8.21 26.06
CA HIS A 437 -13.82 -9.50 25.38
C HIS A 437 -15.24 -10.10 25.49
#